data_AF-A0A6N9CY51-F1
#
_entry.id   AF-A0A6N9CY51-F1
#
_cell.length_a   1.000
_cell.length_b   1.000
_cell.length_c   1.000
_cell.angle_alpha   90.00
_cell.angle_beta   90.00
_cell.angle_gamma   90.00
#
_symmetry.space_group_name_H-M   'P 1'
#
loop_
_entity.id
_entity.type
_entity.pdbx_description
1 polymer ?
#
loop_
_entity_poly.entity_id
_entity_poly.type
_entity_poly.pdbx_seq_one_letter_code
_entity_poly.pdbx_strand_id
1 'polypeptide(L)'
;MASNTGRFAGRDPPIPITEELQQAIEKGVVVTATSRQAQELRYSWSHKQILGGNLGFVSPRIYDFDGWLVSAYEELDRLGVEGGNWSLLRGAALNLAFQVCAPDEEFVKHSAAVVEAWRIYVEWNLSRVKPDLKVTENGRVFVRWIDAFQEFCEERQLFTIPELPGLITN
;
A
#
# COMPACT_ATOMS: atom_id res chain seq x y z
N MET A 1 -17.91 -27.97 -37.29
CA MET A 1 -17.49 -26.63 -36.85
C MET A 1 -16.56 -26.83 -35.67
N ALA A 2 -15.24 -26.68 -35.90
CA ALA A 2 -14.24 -26.91 -34.88
C ALA A 2 -14.22 -25.73 -33.90
N SER A 3 -14.37 -26.03 -32.62
CA SER A 3 -14.29 -25.07 -31.51
C SER A 3 -12.89 -24.46 -31.47
N ASN A 4 -12.80 -23.15 -31.67
CA ASN A 4 -11.56 -22.38 -31.64
C ASN A 4 -11.27 -21.94 -30.20
N THR A 5 -11.01 -22.89 -29.29
CA THR A 5 -10.67 -22.61 -27.87
C THR A 5 -9.16 -22.51 -27.62
N GLY A 6 -8.33 -22.56 -28.66
CA GLY A 6 -6.88 -22.65 -28.54
C GLY A 6 -6.09 -21.37 -28.26
N ARG A 7 -6.72 -20.26 -27.79
CA ARG A 7 -6.03 -18.96 -27.64
C ARG A 7 -5.96 -18.35 -26.24
N PHE A 8 -6.37 -19.07 -25.21
CA PHE A 8 -6.15 -18.68 -23.81
C PHE A 8 -5.31 -19.75 -23.09
N ALA A 9 -4.10 -20.00 -23.56
CA ALA A 9 -3.10 -20.75 -22.79
C ALA A 9 -2.53 -19.85 -21.67
N GLY A 10 -3.42 -19.35 -20.82
CA GLY A 10 -3.07 -18.76 -19.53
C GLY A 10 -3.10 -19.84 -18.47
N ARG A 11 -2.22 -19.74 -17.47
CA ARG A 11 -2.25 -20.59 -16.28
C ARG A 11 -3.66 -20.64 -15.68
N ASP A 12 -4.12 -21.80 -15.22
CA ASP A 12 -5.40 -21.90 -14.51
C ASP A 12 -5.47 -20.89 -13.34
N PRO A 13 -6.61 -20.21 -13.15
CA PRO A 13 -6.75 -19.22 -12.10
C PRO A 13 -6.55 -19.88 -10.73
N PRO A 14 -5.61 -19.39 -9.90
CA PRO A 14 -5.23 -20.08 -8.67
C PRO A 14 -6.26 -19.91 -7.54
N ILE A 15 -7.16 -18.94 -7.65
CA ILE A 15 -8.21 -18.66 -6.65
C ILE A 15 -9.58 -18.91 -7.30
N PRO A 16 -10.37 -19.89 -6.83
CA PRO A 16 -11.73 -20.07 -7.30
C PRO A 16 -12.63 -18.92 -6.81
N ILE A 17 -13.41 -18.33 -7.71
CA ILE A 17 -14.37 -17.28 -7.37
C ILE A 17 -15.68 -17.92 -6.91
N THR A 18 -15.82 -18.09 -5.59
CA THR A 18 -17.08 -18.53 -4.96
C THR A 18 -18.18 -17.48 -5.13
N GLU A 19 -19.42 -17.83 -4.79
CA GLU A 19 -20.56 -16.92 -4.91
C GLU A 19 -20.42 -15.71 -3.97
N GLU A 20 -19.97 -15.93 -2.73
CA GLU A 20 -19.77 -14.86 -1.74
C GLU A 20 -18.71 -13.86 -2.22
N LEU A 21 -17.61 -14.39 -2.74
CA LEU A 21 -16.52 -13.58 -3.27
C LEU A 21 -16.94 -12.80 -4.52
N GLN A 22 -17.75 -13.41 -5.39
CA GLN A 22 -18.34 -12.71 -6.52
C GLN A 22 -19.22 -11.54 -6.05
N GLN A 23 -20.13 -11.77 -5.09
CA GLN A 23 -20.98 -10.72 -4.57
C GLN A 23 -20.17 -9.58 -3.94
N ALA A 24 -19.10 -9.90 -3.21
CA ALA A 24 -18.20 -8.90 -2.63
C ALA A 24 -17.46 -8.08 -3.69
N ILE A 25 -16.98 -8.72 -4.75
CA ILE A 25 -16.31 -8.05 -5.88
C ILE A 25 -17.26 -7.13 -6.63
N GLU A 26 -18.50 -7.57 -6.88
CA GLU A 26 -19.48 -6.83 -7.66
C GLU A 26 -20.05 -5.61 -6.91
N LYS A 27 -20.28 -5.75 -5.60
CA LYS A 27 -20.99 -4.73 -4.80
C LYS A 27 -20.06 -3.87 -3.96
N GLY A 28 -18.84 -4.32 -3.70
CA GLY A 28 -17.99 -3.75 -2.66
C GLY A 28 -16.54 -3.54 -3.09
N VAL A 29 -15.69 -3.59 -2.08
CA VAL A 29 -14.22 -3.57 -2.17
C VAL A 29 -13.72 -4.83 -1.49
N VAL A 30 -12.80 -5.55 -2.14
CA VAL A 30 -12.12 -6.69 -1.53
C VAL A 30 -10.71 -6.28 -1.19
N VAL A 31 -10.36 -6.38 0.09
CA VAL A 31 -9.02 -6.09 0.59
C VAL A 31 -8.33 -7.40 0.93
N THR A 32 -7.09 -7.55 0.47
CA THR A 32 -6.26 -8.73 0.70
C THR A 32 -5.04 -8.38 1.53
N ALA A 33 -4.38 -9.38 2.12
CA ALA A 33 -3.21 -9.15 2.96
C ALA A 33 -1.95 -8.78 2.14
N THR A 34 -1.90 -9.13 0.85
CA THR A 34 -0.70 -8.93 0.02
C THR A 34 -1.07 -8.52 -1.40
N SER A 35 -0.21 -7.73 -2.05
CA SER A 35 -0.38 -7.32 -3.45
C SER A 35 -0.49 -8.53 -4.39
N ARG A 36 0.23 -9.61 -4.08
CA ARG A 36 0.17 -10.87 -4.82
C ARG A 36 -1.22 -11.49 -4.76
N GLN A 37 -1.84 -11.58 -3.58
CA GLN A 37 -3.21 -12.10 -3.46
C GLN A 37 -4.20 -11.23 -4.24
N ALA A 38 -4.10 -9.90 -4.13
CA ALA A 38 -4.94 -8.98 -4.91
C ALA A 38 -4.78 -9.19 -6.43
N GLN A 39 -3.55 -9.40 -6.91
CA GLN A 39 -3.27 -9.62 -8.32
C GLN A 39 -3.85 -10.96 -8.82
N GLU A 40 -3.61 -12.04 -8.08
CA GLU A 40 -4.13 -13.36 -8.43
C GLU A 40 -5.67 -13.38 -8.41
N LEU A 41 -6.29 -12.67 -7.48
CA LEU A 41 -7.74 -12.55 -7.41
C LEU A 41 -8.32 -11.75 -8.59
N ARG A 42 -7.66 -10.65 -8.98
CA ARG A 42 -8.01 -9.88 -10.19
C ARG A 42 -7.88 -10.74 -11.46
N TYR A 43 -6.85 -11.58 -11.53
CA TYR A 43 -6.67 -12.53 -12.62
C TYR A 43 -7.80 -13.55 -12.66
N SER A 44 -8.10 -14.21 -11.53
CA SER A 44 -9.20 -15.16 -11.42
C SER A 44 -10.56 -14.56 -11.81
N TRP A 45 -10.84 -13.34 -11.36
CA TRP A 45 -12.06 -12.62 -11.75
C TRP A 45 -12.13 -12.37 -13.26
N SER A 46 -11.06 -11.83 -13.83
CA SER A 46 -10.99 -11.53 -15.26
C SER A 46 -11.15 -12.80 -16.10
N HIS A 47 -10.51 -13.89 -15.68
CA HIS A 47 -10.62 -15.19 -16.33
C HIS A 47 -12.08 -15.70 -16.31
N LYS A 48 -12.77 -15.62 -15.17
CA LYS A 48 -14.18 -15.99 -15.04
C LYS A 48 -15.09 -15.17 -15.96
N GLN A 49 -14.89 -13.85 -16.05
CA GLN A 49 -15.69 -12.97 -16.91
C GLN A 49 -15.49 -13.31 -18.40
N ILE A 50 -14.24 -13.51 -18.82
CA ILE A 50 -13.90 -13.89 -20.21
C ILE A 50 -14.52 -15.24 -20.57
N LEU A 51 -14.40 -16.27 -19.71
CA LEU A 51 -15.03 -17.57 -19.93
C LEU A 51 -16.56 -17.50 -19.95
N GLY A 52 -17.15 -16.57 -19.18
CA GLY A 52 -18.58 -16.27 -19.22
C GLY A 52 -19.04 -15.47 -20.45
N GLY A 53 -18.13 -15.14 -21.37
CA GLY A 53 -18.42 -14.36 -22.58
C GLY A 53 -18.53 -12.84 -22.35
N ASN A 54 -18.23 -12.36 -21.15
CA ASN A 54 -18.25 -10.95 -20.83
C ASN A 54 -16.87 -10.33 -21.08
N LEU A 55 -16.75 -9.58 -22.18
CA LEU A 55 -15.49 -8.92 -22.57
C LEU A 55 -15.43 -7.45 -22.15
N GLY A 56 -16.55 -6.87 -21.71
CA GLY A 56 -16.69 -5.46 -21.34
C GLY A 56 -17.06 -5.28 -19.88
N PHE A 57 -16.38 -5.99 -18.98
CA PHE A 57 -16.65 -5.91 -17.54
C PHE A 57 -15.86 -4.78 -16.88
N VAL A 58 -16.46 -4.19 -15.84
CA VAL A 58 -15.80 -3.19 -15.01
C VAL A 58 -14.66 -3.83 -14.23
N SER A 59 -13.51 -3.16 -14.16
CA SER A 59 -12.38 -3.63 -13.36
C SER A 59 -12.78 -3.74 -11.88
N PRO A 60 -12.54 -4.89 -11.24
CA PRO A 60 -12.98 -5.11 -9.87
C PRO A 60 -12.16 -4.26 -8.88
N ARG A 61 -12.82 -3.78 -7.82
CA ARG A 61 -12.19 -3.04 -6.70
C ARG A 61 -11.53 -4.02 -5.73
N ILE A 62 -10.38 -4.55 -6.15
CA ILE A 62 -9.57 -5.49 -5.36
C ILE A 62 -8.20 -4.86 -5.10
N TYR A 63 -7.83 -4.75 -3.83
CA TYR A 63 -6.58 -4.12 -3.39
C TYR A 63 -5.89 -4.99 -2.33
N ASP A 64 -4.61 -4.71 -2.09
CA ASP A 64 -4.03 -4.96 -0.77
C ASP A 64 -4.44 -3.84 0.19
N PHE A 65 -4.07 -3.97 1.46
CA PHE A 65 -4.45 -2.98 2.48
C PHE A 65 -3.91 -1.57 2.15
N ASP A 66 -2.62 -1.44 1.84
CA ASP A 66 -1.99 -0.17 1.47
C ASP A 66 -2.62 0.46 0.23
N GLY A 67 -2.88 -0.35 -0.81
CA GLY A 67 -3.54 0.11 -2.03
C GLY A 67 -4.98 0.56 -1.78
N TRP A 68 -5.69 -0.07 -0.84
CA TRP A 68 -7.02 0.38 -0.43
C TRP A 68 -6.97 1.70 0.33
N LEU A 69 -6.05 1.87 1.28
CA LEU A 69 -5.87 3.13 2.01
C LEU A 69 -5.58 4.30 1.07
N VAL A 70 -4.68 4.09 0.11
CA VAL A 70 -4.36 5.07 -0.92
C VAL A 70 -5.59 5.40 -1.75
N SER A 71 -6.33 4.39 -2.21
CA SER A 71 -7.55 4.61 -3.01
C SER A 71 -8.62 5.37 -2.22
N ALA A 72 -8.78 5.10 -0.92
CA ALA A 72 -9.72 5.79 -0.06
C ALA A 72 -9.32 7.25 0.17
N TYR A 73 -8.03 7.50 0.40
CA TYR A 73 -7.49 8.86 0.50
C TYR A 73 -7.69 9.67 -0.78
N GLU A 74 -7.32 9.11 -1.94
CA GLU A 74 -7.49 9.77 -3.24
C GLU A 74 -8.97 10.05 -3.58
N GLU A 75 -9.90 9.26 -3.03
CA GLU A 75 -11.35 9.51 -3.13
C GLU A 75 -11.80 10.67 -2.23
N LEU A 76 -11.35 10.69 -0.97
CA LEU A 76 -11.64 11.78 -0.03
C LEU A 76 -11.08 13.13 -0.48
N ASP A 77 -9.84 13.14 -0.97
CA ASP A 77 -9.18 14.32 -1.54
C ASP A 77 -9.98 14.88 -2.73
N ARG A 78 -10.42 14.00 -3.63
CA ARG A 78 -11.27 14.39 -4.77
C ARG A 78 -12.62 14.98 -4.36
N LEU A 79 -13.18 14.48 -3.26
CA LEU A 79 -14.44 14.98 -2.70
C LEU A 79 -14.25 16.26 -1.86
N GLY A 80 -13.01 16.67 -1.60
CA GLY A 80 -12.67 17.85 -0.81
C GLY A 80 -13.08 17.74 0.65
N VAL A 81 -13.17 16.52 1.19
CA VAL A 81 -13.77 16.25 2.51
C VAL A 81 -12.82 16.61 3.66
N GLU A 82 -11.51 16.38 3.55
CA GLU A 82 -10.44 16.81 4.48
C GLU A 82 -9.10 16.73 3.72
N GLY A 83 -7.97 17.38 4.06
CA GLY A 83 -7.52 18.16 5.19
C GLY A 83 -6.04 18.54 4.97
N GLY A 84 -5.77 19.82 4.69
CA GLY A 84 -4.43 20.38 4.50
C GLY A 84 -3.77 20.07 3.14
N ASN A 85 -2.88 20.94 2.67
CA ASN A 85 -2.06 20.75 1.45
C ASN A 85 -1.00 19.64 1.61
N TRP A 86 -1.34 18.57 2.33
CA TRP A 86 -0.40 17.52 2.64
C TRP A 86 -0.27 16.58 1.45
N SER A 87 0.95 16.20 1.09
CA SER A 87 1.21 15.31 -0.06
C SER A 87 1.71 13.95 0.39
N LEU A 88 1.14 12.89 -0.19
CA LEU A 88 1.50 11.50 0.12
C LEU A 88 2.86 11.12 -0.50
N LEU A 89 3.82 10.73 0.35
CA LEU A 89 5.06 10.06 -0.03
C LEU A 89 4.87 8.56 -0.14
N ARG A 90 5.25 8.01 -1.30
CA ARG A 90 5.20 6.57 -1.59
C ARG A 90 6.28 6.14 -2.58
N GLY A 91 6.61 4.85 -2.58
CA GLY A 91 7.55 4.25 -3.53
C GLY A 91 8.91 4.94 -3.55
N ALA A 92 9.39 5.32 -4.74
CA ALA A 92 10.70 5.95 -4.90
C ALA A 92 10.83 7.30 -4.19
N ALA A 93 9.75 8.08 -4.10
CA ALA A 93 9.77 9.39 -3.43
C ALA A 93 10.05 9.25 -1.92
N LEU A 94 9.49 8.22 -1.29
CA LEU A 94 9.75 7.91 0.12
C LEU A 94 11.23 7.58 0.36
N ASN A 95 11.80 6.71 -0.48
CA ASN A 95 13.21 6.35 -0.39
C ASN A 95 14.15 7.56 -0.57
N LEU A 96 13.83 8.43 -1.53
CA LEU A 96 14.60 9.65 -1.77
C LEU A 96 14.51 10.62 -0.59
N ALA A 97 13.32 10.79 -0.01
CA ALA A 97 13.12 11.64 1.16
C ALA A 97 13.96 11.14 2.36
N PHE A 98 13.94 9.83 2.63
CA PHE A 98 14.82 9.26 3.65
C PHE A 98 16.31 9.47 3.34
N GLN A 99 16.72 9.29 2.09
CA GLN A 99 18.12 9.49 1.70
C GLN A 99 18.59 10.94 1.88
N VAL A 100 17.70 11.93 1.69
CA VAL A 100 17.99 13.34 1.99
C VAL A 100 18.19 13.56 3.49
N CYS A 101 17.39 12.90 4.33
CA CYS A 101 17.44 13.05 5.79
C CYS A 101 18.58 12.23 6.44
N ALA A 102 19.01 11.17 5.76
CA ALA A 102 20.03 10.23 6.21
C ALA A 102 21.03 9.95 5.08
N PRO A 103 21.89 10.91 4.70
CA PRO A 103 22.79 10.77 3.55
C PRO A 103 24.02 9.88 3.83
N ASP A 104 24.05 9.14 4.94
CA ASP A 104 25.19 8.30 5.31
C ASP A 104 25.20 6.95 4.57
N GLU A 105 26.39 6.35 4.46
CA GLU A 105 26.59 5.11 3.68
C GLU A 105 25.85 3.91 4.31
N GLU A 106 25.63 3.94 5.63
CA GLU A 106 24.89 2.92 6.36
C GLU A 106 23.41 2.92 5.97
N PHE A 107 22.79 4.10 5.83
CA PHE A 107 21.43 4.19 5.32
C PHE A 107 21.32 3.58 3.92
N VAL A 108 22.22 3.91 2.99
CA VAL A 108 22.14 3.41 1.61
C VAL A 108 22.17 1.88 1.57
N LYS A 109 23.02 1.24 2.38
CA LYS A 109 23.11 -0.22 2.50
C LYS A 109 21.87 -0.86 3.12
N HIS A 110 21.13 -0.12 3.94
CA HIS A 110 20.03 -0.63 4.76
C HIS A 110 18.68 0.04 4.52
N SER A 111 18.54 0.81 3.44
CA SER A 111 17.36 1.66 3.15
C SER A 111 16.03 0.91 3.25
N ALA A 112 15.94 -0.29 2.69
CA ALA A 112 14.75 -1.13 2.79
C ALA A 112 14.38 -1.49 4.24
N ALA A 113 15.38 -1.79 5.09
CA ALA A 113 15.15 -2.10 6.49
C ALA A 113 14.74 -0.85 7.30
N VAL A 114 15.27 0.32 6.94
CA VAL A 114 14.91 1.60 7.58
C VAL A 114 13.48 1.98 7.26
N VAL A 115 13.06 1.86 5.99
CA VAL A 115 11.68 2.13 5.56
C VAL A 115 10.69 1.18 6.24
N GLU A 116 11.03 -0.09 6.37
CA GLU A 116 10.20 -1.05 7.11
C GLU A 116 10.15 -0.73 8.61
N ALA A 117 11.28 -0.36 9.21
CA ALA A 117 11.33 0.04 10.61
C ALA A 117 10.50 1.32 10.88
N TRP A 118 10.50 2.28 9.95
CA TRP A 118 9.60 3.45 10.00
C TRP A 118 8.13 3.02 9.98
N ARG A 119 7.75 2.14 9.05
CA ARG A 119 6.38 1.63 8.97
C ARG A 119 5.95 0.97 10.28
N ILE A 120 6.78 0.10 10.86
CA ILE A 120 6.50 -0.52 12.17
C ILE A 120 6.38 0.56 13.27
N TYR A 121 7.27 1.54 13.27
CA TYR A 121 7.26 2.64 14.24
C TYR A 121 5.93 3.40 14.25
N VAL A 122 5.36 3.68 13.07
CA VAL A 122 4.08 4.36 12.92
C VAL A 122 2.90 3.42 13.22
N GLU A 123 2.83 2.25 12.58
CA GLU A 123 1.71 1.31 12.72
C GLU A 123 1.51 0.86 14.17
N TRP A 124 2.60 0.69 14.92
CA TRP A 124 2.55 0.28 16.32
C TRP A 124 2.43 1.46 17.29
N ASN A 125 2.33 2.68 16.75
CA ASN A 125 2.21 3.92 17.51
C ASN A 125 3.35 4.09 18.54
N LEU A 126 4.58 3.75 18.14
CA LEU A 126 5.74 3.75 19.04
C LEU A 126 6.11 5.18 19.48
N SER A 127 5.77 6.20 18.69
CA SER A 127 5.88 7.61 19.10
C SER A 127 5.09 7.92 20.38
N ARG A 128 3.95 7.25 20.59
CA ARG A 128 3.12 7.41 21.79
C ARG A 128 3.61 6.58 22.97
N VAL A 129 4.06 5.35 22.73
CA VAL A 129 4.53 4.44 23.78
C VAL A 129 5.95 4.81 24.26
N LYS A 130 6.72 5.53 23.44
CA LYS A 130 8.08 6.01 23.73
C LYS A 130 8.99 4.91 24.29
N PRO A 131 9.15 3.78 23.58
CA PRO A 131 10.12 2.77 23.99
C PRO A 131 11.53 3.37 23.99
N ASP A 132 12.40 2.90 24.87
CA ASP A 132 13.80 3.31 24.85
C ASP A 132 14.53 2.63 23.68
N LEU A 133 14.49 3.29 22.52
CA LEU A 133 15.18 2.85 21.32
C LEU A 133 16.69 3.17 21.38
N LYS A 134 17.16 4.01 22.32
CA LYS A 134 18.55 4.49 22.35
C LYS A 134 19.50 3.53 23.08
N VAL A 135 19.01 2.37 23.53
CA VAL A 135 19.78 1.34 24.23
C VAL A 135 20.89 0.75 23.34
N THR A 136 20.64 0.61 22.03
CA THR A 136 21.61 0.05 21.08
C THR A 136 22.13 1.12 20.13
N GLU A 137 23.28 0.86 19.48
CA GLU A 137 23.83 1.78 18.47
C GLU A 137 22.87 1.92 17.29
N ASN A 138 22.37 0.80 16.75
CA ASN A 138 21.40 0.80 15.66
C ASN A 138 20.13 1.59 16.02
N GLY A 139 19.68 1.46 17.26
CA GLY A 139 18.51 2.19 17.72
C GLY A 139 18.76 3.70 17.86
N ARG A 140 19.95 4.13 18.31
CA ARG A 140 20.35 5.55 18.29
C ARG A 140 20.42 6.11 16.87
N VAL A 141 21.00 5.35 15.95
CA VAL A 141 21.10 5.72 14.53
C VAL A 141 19.72 5.81 13.90
N PHE A 142 18.86 4.83 14.12
CA PHE A 142 17.49 4.84 13.63
C PHE A 142 16.70 6.03 14.15
N VAL A 143 16.76 6.33 15.47
CA VAL A 143 16.09 7.51 16.04
C VAL A 143 16.55 8.80 15.36
N ARG A 144 17.86 8.98 15.15
CA ARG A 144 18.37 10.15 14.44
C ARG A 144 17.81 10.28 13.03
N TRP A 145 17.71 9.17 12.29
CA TRP A 145 17.16 9.18 10.94
C TRP A 145 15.67 9.49 10.90
N ILE A 146 14.87 8.90 11.80
CA ILE A 146 13.42 9.17 11.84
C ILE A 146 13.12 10.58 12.35
N ASP A 147 13.88 11.11 13.31
CA ASP A 147 13.71 12.48 13.80
C ASP A 147 13.92 13.48 12.65
N ALA A 148 15.00 13.31 11.88
CA ALA A 148 15.28 14.14 10.69
C ALA A 148 14.23 13.96 9.59
N PHE A 149 13.73 12.74 9.39
CA PHE A 149 12.68 12.46 8.41
C PHE A 149 11.32 13.08 8.80
N GLN A 150 10.98 13.04 10.08
CA GLN A 150 9.75 13.67 10.60
C GLN A 150 9.81 15.18 10.41
N GLU A 151 10.91 15.82 10.79
CA GLU A 151 11.12 17.26 10.57
C GLU A 151 11.01 17.62 9.08
N PHE A 152 11.67 16.85 8.20
CA PHE A 152 11.58 17.03 6.75
C PHE A 152 10.14 16.95 6.23
N CYS A 153 9.35 16.00 6.74
CA CYS A 153 7.96 15.79 6.36
C CYS A 153 7.06 16.92 6.87
N GLU A 154 7.20 17.32 8.13
CA GLU A 154 6.43 18.42 8.74
C GLU A 154 6.65 19.75 8.00
N GLU A 155 7.90 20.10 7.70
CA GLU A 155 8.24 21.33 6.96
C GLU A 155 7.61 21.40 5.57
N ARG A 156 7.41 20.25 4.92
CA ARG A 156 6.93 20.13 3.54
C ARG A 156 5.49 19.69 3.45
N GLN A 157 4.81 19.53 4.58
CA GLN A 157 3.46 18.98 4.64
C GLN A 157 3.40 17.63 3.90
N LEU A 158 4.27 16.70 4.29
CA LEU A 158 4.35 15.36 3.70
C LEU A 158 3.93 14.32 4.73
N PHE A 159 3.35 13.23 4.25
CA PHE A 159 3.01 12.08 5.08
C PHE A 159 3.17 10.79 4.27
N THR A 160 3.17 9.65 4.95
CA THR A 160 3.42 8.32 4.39
C THR A 160 2.18 7.43 4.48
N ILE A 161 2.16 6.33 3.73
CA ILE A 161 1.04 5.37 3.73
C ILE A 161 0.68 4.85 5.15
N PRO A 162 1.64 4.50 6.03
CA PRO A 162 1.33 4.06 7.40
C PRO A 162 0.55 5.06 8.25
N GLU A 163 0.56 6.35 7.88
CA GLU A 163 -0.13 7.42 8.60
C GLU A 163 -1.57 7.61 8.10
N LEU A 164 -1.92 7.07 6.93
CA LEU A 164 -3.26 7.20 6.32
C LEU A 164 -4.42 6.74 7.20
N PRO A 165 -4.35 5.62 7.97
CA PRO A 165 -5.46 5.22 8.81
C PRO A 165 -5.88 6.32 9.79
N GLY A 166 -4.92 7.03 10.39
CA GLY A 166 -5.20 8.14 11.30
C GLY A 166 -5.78 9.38 10.62
N LEU A 167 -5.59 9.53 9.30
CA LEU A 167 -6.12 10.65 8.51
C LEU A 167 -7.50 10.35 7.92
N ILE A 168 -7.81 9.09 7.62
CA ILE A 168 -9.08 8.68 7.00
C ILE A 168 -10.19 8.47 8.04
N THR A 169 -9.84 8.16 9.31
CA THR A 169 -10.83 7.82 10.35
C THR A 169 -11.19 8.94 11.31
N ASN A 170 -10.59 10.12 11.18
CA ASN A 170 -10.95 11.29 11.98
C ASN A 170 -12.11 12.06 11.35
#